data_AF-A0A535CA91-F1
#
_entry.id   AF-A0A535CA91-F1
#
_cell.length_a   1.000
_cell.length_b   1.000
_cell.length_c   1.000
_cell.angle_alpha   90.00
_cell.angle_beta   90.00
_cell.angle_gamma   90.00
#
_symmetry.space_group_name_H-M   'P 1'
#
loop_
_entity.id
_entity.type
_entity.pdbx_description
1 polymer ?
#
loop_
_entity_poly.entity_id
_entity_poly.type
_entity_poly.pdbx_seq_one_letter_code
_entity_poly.pdbx_strand_id
1 'polypeptide(L)' 'MLLLIDNYDSFTYNLYQYLAELGAEITVYRNDRVTLEQ' A
#
# COMPACT_ATOMS: atom_id res chain seq x y z
N MET A 1 6.06 3.39 -9.25
CA MET A 1 6.02 3.19 -7.79
C MET A 1 4.81 3.89 -7.16
N LEU A 2 3.87 3.11 -6.61
CA LEU A 2 2.70 3.55 -5.85
C LEU A 2 2.90 3.26 -4.36
N LEU A 3 2.49 4.19 -3.49
CA LEU A 3 2.43 3.99 -2.06
C LEU A 3 0.99 3.70 -1.65
N LEU A 4 0.74 2.52 -1.07
CA LEU A 4 -0.56 2.12 -0.55
C LEU A 4 -0.52 2.19 0.99
N ILE A 5 -1.35 3.06 1.58
CA ILE A 5 -1.44 3.20 3.03
C ILE A 5 -2.53 2.28 3.58
N ASP A 6 -2.11 1.30 4.39
CA ASP A 6 -2.97 0.40 5.15
C ASP A 6 -3.46 1.12 6.42
N ASN A 7 -4.76 1.32 6.53
CA ASN A 7 -5.41 1.83 7.74
C ASN A 7 -5.99 0.70 8.61
N TYR A 8 -5.34 -0.47 8.63
CA TYR A 8 -5.81 -1.70 9.25
C TYR A 8 -7.14 -2.19 8.64
N ASP A 9 -7.28 -2.03 7.32
CA ASP A 9 -8.49 -2.39 6.60
C ASP A 9 -8.39 -3.81 6.02
N SER A 10 -9.45 -4.60 6.13
CA SER A 10 -9.45 -5.99 5.63
C SER A 10 -9.33 -6.10 4.11
N PHE A 11 -9.49 -5.01 3.35
CA PHE A 11 -9.48 -5.00 1.89
C PHE A 11 -8.21 -4.38 1.28
N THR A 12 -7.24 -3.93 2.07
CA THR A 12 -6.00 -3.33 1.53
C THR A 12 -5.29 -4.26 0.53
N TYR A 13 -5.25 -5.56 0.81
CA TYR A 13 -4.58 -6.52 -0.07
C TYR A 13 -5.37 -6.86 -1.34
N ASN A 14 -6.69 -6.63 -1.38
CA ASN A 14 -7.46 -6.72 -2.62
C ASN A 14 -7.02 -5.64 -3.61
N LEU A 15 -6.86 -4.40 -3.15
CA LEU A 15 -6.35 -3.31 -4.00
C LEU A 15 -4.91 -3.56 -4.43
N TYR A 16 -4.06 -4.05 -3.52
CA TYR A 16 -2.70 -4.45 -3.87
C TYR A 16 -2.68 -5.47 -5.02
N GLN A 17 -3.48 -6.54 -4.93
CA GLN A 17 -3.54 -7.55 -5.99
C GLN A 17 -3.99 -6.96 -7.33
N TYR A 18 -5.09 -6.19 -7.35
CA TYR A 18 -5.57 -5.58 -8.59
C TYR A 18 -4.54 -4.66 -9.24
N LEU A 19 -3.85 -3.85 -8.46
CA LEU A 19 -2.82 -2.94 -8.98
C LEU A 19 -1.57 -3.71 -9.44
N ALA A 20 -1.18 -4.77 -8.73
CA ALA A 20 -0.04 -5.61 -9.09
C ALA A 20 -0.29 -6.39 -10.38
N GLU A 21 -1.52 -6.91 -10.59
CA GLU A 21 -1.94 -7.56 -11.84
C GLU A 21 -1.89 -6.62 -13.04
N LEU A 22 -2.11 -5.31 -12.81
CA LEU A 22 -1.95 -4.26 -13.83
C LEU A 22 -0.48 -3.86 -14.08
N GLY A 23 0.48 -4.50 -13.41
CA GLY A 23 1.91 -4.23 -13.56
C GLY A 23 2.41 -3.04 -12.76
N ALA A 24 1.64 -2.53 -11.80
CA ALA A 24 2.09 -1.44 -10.95
C ALA A 24 3.09 -1.94 -9.89
N GLU A 25 4.20 -1.21 -9.76
CA GLU A 25 5.14 -1.37 -8.65
C GLU A 25 4.55 -0.68 -7.41
N ILE A 26 4.29 -1.42 -6.33
CA ILE A 26 3.56 -0.96 -5.14
C ILE A 26 4.36 -1.24 -3.87
N THR A 27 4.33 -0.30 -2.93
CA THR A 27 4.80 -0.50 -1.56
C THR A 27 3.67 -0.23 -0.58
N VAL A 28 3.48 -1.12 0.39
CA VAL A 28 2.41 -1.01 1.39
C VAL A 28 3.00 -0.66 2.75
N TYR A 29 2.48 0.37 3.40
CA TYR A 29 2.84 0.72 4.79
C TYR A 29 1.60 0.95 5.62
N ARG A 30 1.64 0.58 6.90
CA ARG A 30 0.60 0.97 7.84
C ARG A 30 0.71 2.45 8.17
N ASN A 31 -0.44 3.10 8.33
CA ASN A 31 -0.55 4.55 8.55
C ASN A 31 0.29 5.08 9.73
N ASP A 32 0.55 4.24 10.73
CA ASP A 32 1.25 4.56 11.98
C ASP A 32 2.64 3.92 12.08
N ARG A 33 3.08 3.20 11.04
CA ARG A 33 4.37 2.49 11.01
C ARG A 33 5.37 3.07 10.02
N VAL A 34 5.06 4.24 9.46
CA VAL A 34 5.96 4.98 8.58
C VAL A 34 6.10 6.41 9.10
N THR A 35 7.32 6.89 9.12
CA THR A 35 7.64 8.29 9.44
C THR A 35 8.09 8.98 8.17
N LEU A 36 7.70 10.24 7.99
CA LEU A 36 8.35 11.09 7.00
C LEU A 36 9.74 11.42 7.53
N GLU A 37 10.78 10.84 6.93
CA GLU A 37 12.13 11.40 7.08
C GLU A 37 12.14 12.76 6.38
N GLN A 38 12.74 13.76 7.04
CA GLN A 38 12.91 15.12 6.50
C GLN A 38 14.11 15.19 5.57
#